data_AF-A0A7S0CRV9-F1
#
_entry.id   AF-A0A7S0CRV9-F1
#
_cell.length_a   1.000
_cell.length_b   1.000
_cell.length_c   1.000
_cell.angle_alpha   90.00
_cell.angle_beta   90.00
_cell.angle_gamma   90.00
#
_symmetry.space_group_name_H-M   'P 1'
#
loop_
_entity.id
_entity.type
_entity.pdbx_description
1 polymer ?
#
loop_
_entity_poly.entity_id
_entity_poly.type
_entity_poly.pdbx_seq_one_letter_code
_entity_poly.pdbx_strand_id
1 'polypeptide(L)'
;GTAFVDFHEPRSAAAAVAAAEKEEGGGVKIAGRRLAIALAVSASEAASLAEQRSKASLVGGRAKRDGPRDNRNLYLASEGQVHEEGPAARGVSQTDIQKRRRAREEQAMKLKNPNFFISKTRLQVRNVPLEMDQKQLKRVFFDAVKQRATQANPRVLHAKLLFDPTRPDENGKPRSRGIGFVEFAEHEHALAALRALNNNPATFTPQRRPIVEFAVEDARAVRKLERRREGLEKAQRERDA
;
A
#
# COMPACT_ATOMS: atom_id res chain seq x y z
N GLY A 1 -9.93 8.10 -11.99
CA GLY A 1 -11.39 8.21 -12.22
C GLY A 1 -11.70 7.73 -13.62
N THR A 2 -12.97 7.48 -13.88
CA THR A 2 -13.53 7.18 -15.21
C THR A 2 -14.59 8.23 -15.52
N ALA A 3 -14.73 8.61 -16.78
CA ALA A 3 -15.73 9.57 -17.24
C ALA A 3 -16.17 9.18 -18.66
N PHE A 4 -17.38 9.60 -19.04
CA PHE A 4 -17.86 9.55 -20.42
C PHE A 4 -17.69 10.92 -21.06
N VAL A 5 -17.36 10.93 -22.35
CA VAL A 5 -17.19 12.16 -23.13
C VAL A 5 -17.98 11.98 -24.42
N ASP A 6 -18.95 12.85 -24.63
CA ASP A 6 -19.74 12.86 -25.85
C ASP A 6 -19.07 13.74 -26.91
N PHE A 7 -19.02 13.23 -28.13
CA PHE A 7 -18.55 13.97 -29.29
C PHE A 7 -19.75 14.30 -30.19
N HIS A 8 -19.73 15.50 -30.78
CA HIS A 8 -20.75 15.90 -31.73
C HIS A 8 -20.74 15.03 -33.00
N GLU A 9 -19.55 14.58 -33.43
CA GLU A 9 -19.39 13.71 -34.60
C GLU A 9 -18.82 12.33 -34.23
N PRO A 10 -19.35 11.23 -34.77
CA PRO A 10 -18.85 9.88 -34.51
C PRO A 10 -17.38 9.68 -34.90
N ARG A 11 -16.94 10.36 -35.98
CA ARG A 11 -15.56 10.31 -36.45
C ARG A 11 -14.57 10.90 -35.46
N SER A 12 -14.99 11.91 -34.68
CA SER A 12 -14.15 12.53 -33.66
C SER A 12 -13.88 11.59 -32.48
N ALA A 13 -14.88 10.79 -32.08
CA ALA A 13 -14.71 9.77 -31.05
C ALA A 13 -13.70 8.69 -31.48
N ALA A 14 -13.79 8.21 -32.73
CA ALA A 14 -12.84 7.25 -33.29
C ALA A 14 -11.42 7.83 -33.39
N ALA A 15 -11.29 9.09 -33.81
CA ALA A 15 -10.00 9.78 -33.86
C ALA A 15 -9.39 9.97 -32.46
N ALA A 16 -10.20 10.22 -31.43
CA ALA A 16 -9.74 10.35 -30.05
C ALA A 16 -9.18 9.02 -29.50
N VAL A 17 -9.83 7.90 -29.82
CA VAL A 17 -9.32 6.55 -29.47
C VAL A 17 -7.98 6.30 -30.17
N ALA A 18 -7.90 6.51 -31.48
CA ALA A 18 -6.67 6.31 -32.25
C ALA A 18 -5.52 7.23 -31.78
N ALA A 19 -5.84 8.45 -31.36
CA ALA A 19 -4.85 9.38 -30.80
C ALA A 19 -4.34 8.93 -29.41
N ALA A 20 -5.15 8.19 -28.64
CA ALA A 20 -4.75 7.66 -27.34
C ALA A 20 -3.74 6.50 -27.45
N GLU A 21 -3.75 5.76 -28.56
CA GLU A 21 -2.92 4.57 -28.79
C GLU A 21 -1.48 4.88 -29.23
N LYS A 22 -1.18 6.08 -29.75
CA LYS A 22 0.17 6.46 -30.19
C LYS A 22 1.20 6.38 -29.05
N GLU A 23 2.30 5.65 -29.20
CA GLU A 23 3.27 5.41 -28.12
C GLU A 23 4.39 6.47 -27.97
N GLU A 24 4.86 7.08 -29.05
CA GLU A 24 5.98 8.05 -29.01
C GLU A 24 5.49 9.50 -28.88
N GLY A 25 5.54 10.05 -27.65
CA GLY A 25 5.32 11.48 -27.37
C GLY A 25 3.88 11.99 -27.56
N GLY A 26 3.13 11.39 -28.47
CA GLY A 26 1.70 11.56 -28.70
C GLY A 26 0.86 10.74 -27.73
N GLY A 27 -0.40 11.15 -27.55
CA GLY A 27 -1.32 10.56 -26.59
C GLY A 27 -2.12 11.63 -25.87
N VAL A 28 -3.40 11.38 -25.65
CA VAL A 28 -4.27 12.32 -24.93
C VAL A 28 -3.88 12.33 -23.45
N LYS A 29 -3.60 13.52 -22.90
CA LYS A 29 -3.14 13.70 -21.51
C LYS A 29 -3.99 14.75 -20.79
N ILE A 30 -4.30 14.51 -19.53
CA ILE A 30 -4.89 15.49 -18.61
C ILE A 30 -3.97 15.63 -17.41
N ALA A 31 -3.57 16.87 -17.09
CA ALA A 31 -2.64 17.17 -15.99
C ALA A 31 -1.36 16.28 -16.02
N GLY A 32 -0.82 16.05 -17.23
CA GLY A 32 0.37 15.21 -17.44
C GLY A 32 0.13 13.70 -17.39
N ARG A 33 -1.09 13.24 -17.08
CA ARG A 33 -1.45 11.80 -17.04
C ARG A 33 -2.08 11.37 -18.36
N ARG A 34 -1.54 10.31 -18.96
CA ARG A 34 -2.08 9.70 -20.19
C ARG A 34 -3.43 9.04 -19.91
N LEU A 35 -4.40 9.28 -20.80
CA LEU A 35 -5.73 8.69 -20.73
C LEU A 35 -5.76 7.36 -21.50
N ALA A 36 -6.52 6.40 -20.97
CA ALA A 36 -7.02 5.27 -21.74
C ALA A 36 -8.41 5.66 -22.24
N ILE A 37 -8.58 5.69 -23.57
CA ILE A 37 -9.83 6.08 -24.22
C ILE A 37 -10.32 4.85 -25.01
N ALA A 38 -11.59 4.50 -24.83
CA ALA A 38 -12.26 3.45 -25.58
C ALA A 38 -13.66 3.96 -25.96
N LEU A 39 -14.25 3.39 -27.02
CA LEU A 39 -15.62 3.69 -27.37
C LEU A 39 -16.57 3.24 -26.26
N ALA A 40 -17.51 4.11 -25.90
CA ALA A 40 -18.55 3.77 -24.95
C ALA A 40 -19.46 2.71 -25.58
N VAL A 41 -19.84 1.72 -24.77
CA VAL A 41 -20.81 0.70 -25.13
C VAL A 41 -22.18 1.11 -24.59
N SER A 42 -23.25 0.61 -25.21
CA SER A 42 -24.61 0.83 -24.72
C SER A 42 -24.81 0.23 -23.32
N ALA A 43 -25.84 0.68 -22.60
CA ALA A 43 -26.15 0.13 -21.28
C ALA A 43 -26.44 -1.39 -21.30
N SER A 44 -27.07 -1.88 -22.38
CA SER A 44 -27.36 -3.30 -22.58
C SER A 44 -26.09 -4.11 -22.86
N GLU A 45 -25.18 -3.59 -23.69
CA GLU A 45 -23.87 -4.21 -23.94
C GLU A 45 -23.00 -4.18 -22.69
N ALA A 46 -23.02 -3.09 -21.93
CA ALA A 46 -22.32 -2.99 -20.65
C ALA A 46 -22.80 -4.05 -19.66
N ALA A 47 -24.12 -4.26 -19.55
CA ALA A 47 -24.71 -5.31 -18.73
C ALA A 47 -24.31 -6.71 -19.20
N SER A 48 -24.36 -6.95 -20.51
CA SER A 48 -23.97 -8.22 -21.13
C SER A 48 -22.49 -8.53 -20.92
N LEU A 49 -21.61 -7.54 -21.07
CA LEU A 49 -20.17 -7.66 -20.81
C LEU A 49 -19.87 -7.87 -19.33
N ALA A 50 -20.63 -7.24 -18.43
CA ALA A 50 -20.51 -7.48 -16.99
C ALA A 50 -20.95 -8.90 -16.60
N GLU A 51 -22.01 -9.42 -17.21
CA GLU A 51 -22.52 -10.77 -16.99
C GLU A 51 -21.61 -11.84 -17.62
N GLN A 52 -21.04 -11.58 -18.80
CA GLN A 52 -20.01 -12.44 -19.39
C GLN A 52 -18.74 -12.46 -18.54
N ARG A 53 -18.34 -11.31 -17.97
CA ARG A 53 -17.21 -11.22 -17.03
C ARG A 53 -17.47 -11.99 -15.74
N SER A 54 -18.70 -11.98 -15.22
CA SER A 54 -19.07 -12.74 -14.02
C SER A 54 -19.15 -14.25 -14.29
N LYS A 55 -19.66 -14.65 -15.44
CA LYS A 55 -19.67 -16.06 -15.88
C LYS A 55 -18.26 -16.61 -16.16
N ALA A 56 -17.38 -15.82 -16.79
CA ALA A 56 -15.97 -16.19 -16.99
C ALA A 56 -15.18 -16.30 -15.67
N SER A 57 -15.62 -15.66 -14.60
CA SER A 57 -15.03 -15.75 -13.26
C SER A 57 -15.32 -17.07 -12.54
N LEU A 58 -16.33 -17.85 -12.97
CA LEU A 58 -16.82 -19.02 -12.24
C LEU A 58 -16.24 -20.36 -12.75
N VAL A 59 -15.67 -20.41 -13.96
CA VAL A 59 -15.24 -21.68 -14.59
C VAL A 59 -13.71 -21.88 -14.60
N GLY A 60 -12.90 -20.90 -14.18
CA GLY A 60 -11.47 -21.13 -14.07
C GLY A 60 -10.68 -19.88 -13.68
N GLY A 61 -10.19 -19.86 -12.44
CA GLY A 61 -9.05 -19.07 -11.98
C GLY A 61 -9.01 -17.58 -12.36
N ARG A 62 -9.39 -16.71 -11.41
CA ARG A 62 -9.00 -15.28 -11.31
C ARG A 62 -8.73 -14.59 -12.66
N ALA A 63 -9.76 -13.93 -13.19
CA ALA A 63 -9.69 -13.07 -14.37
C ALA A 63 -8.32 -12.38 -14.56
N LYS A 64 -7.69 -12.62 -15.71
CA LYS A 64 -6.61 -11.76 -16.21
C LYS A 64 -7.24 -10.39 -16.46
N ARG A 65 -6.84 -9.39 -15.67
CA ARG A 65 -7.05 -7.99 -16.01
C ARG A 65 -6.19 -7.69 -17.23
N ASP A 66 -6.72 -7.02 -18.23
CA ASP A 66 -5.95 -6.55 -19.39
C ASP A 66 -4.85 -5.58 -18.90
N GLY A 67 -3.60 -6.04 -19.02
CA GLY A 67 -2.40 -5.35 -18.54
C GLY A 67 -1.45 -6.28 -17.77
N PRO A 68 -0.14 -5.99 -17.74
CA PRO A 68 0.80 -6.72 -16.89
C PRO A 68 0.28 -6.69 -15.45
N ARG A 69 0.05 -7.86 -14.84
CA ARG A 69 -0.29 -7.93 -13.41
C ARG A 69 0.79 -7.17 -12.65
N ASP A 70 0.41 -6.08 -12.00
CA ASP A 70 1.27 -5.39 -11.05
C ASP A 70 1.52 -6.32 -9.85
N ASN A 71 2.47 -7.22 -10.03
CA ASN A 71 2.94 -8.14 -8.99
C ASN A 71 3.72 -7.39 -7.90
N ARG A 72 4.00 -6.09 -8.13
CA ARG A 72 4.78 -5.24 -7.23
C ARG A 72 3.90 -4.37 -6.33
N ASN A 73 2.58 -4.39 -6.53
CA ASN A 73 1.58 -3.62 -5.79
C ASN A 73 1.89 -2.12 -5.69
N LEU A 74 2.44 -1.53 -6.76
CA LEU A 74 2.89 -0.13 -6.79
C LEU A 74 1.77 0.86 -6.50
N TYR A 75 0.52 0.50 -6.78
CA TYR A 75 -0.66 1.33 -6.44
C TYR A 75 -0.74 1.65 -4.94
N LEU A 76 -0.26 0.76 -4.07
CA LEU A 76 -0.24 0.95 -2.62
C LEU A 76 0.78 2.01 -2.15
N ALA A 77 1.74 2.43 -2.99
CA ALA A 77 2.67 3.51 -2.67
C ALA A 77 1.95 4.83 -2.39
N SER A 78 0.83 5.03 -3.08
CA SER A 78 0.03 6.26 -2.99
C SER A 78 -0.95 6.25 -1.81
N GLU A 79 -1.21 5.08 -1.21
CA GLU A 79 -2.15 4.96 -0.11
C GLU A 79 -1.59 5.63 1.15
N GLY A 80 -2.38 6.51 1.78
CA GLY A 80 -1.96 7.22 3.00
C GLY A 80 -1.03 8.42 2.75
N GLN A 81 -0.77 8.81 1.50
CA GLN A 81 0.00 10.03 1.25
C GLN A 81 -0.79 11.28 1.69
N VAL A 82 -0.16 12.10 2.52
CA VAL A 82 -0.67 13.43 2.89
C VAL A 82 -0.05 14.45 1.95
N HIS A 83 -0.89 15.15 1.19
CA HIS A 83 -0.47 16.25 0.33
C HIS A 83 -0.24 17.51 1.18
N GLU A 84 0.84 18.24 0.93
CA GLU A 84 1.26 19.39 1.75
C GLU A 84 0.23 20.51 1.75
N GLU A 85 -0.47 20.70 0.63
CA GLU A 85 -1.52 21.70 0.46
C GLU A 85 -2.94 21.14 0.72
N GLY A 86 -3.03 19.86 1.07
CA GLY A 86 -4.31 19.18 1.25
C GLY A 86 -4.95 19.44 2.62
N PRO A 87 -6.27 19.18 2.77
CA PRO A 87 -6.95 19.30 4.07
C PRO A 87 -6.31 18.45 5.17
N ALA A 88 -5.71 17.31 4.81
CA ALA A 88 -5.03 16.41 5.74
C ALA A 88 -3.73 17.01 6.31
N ALA A 89 -3.12 18.01 5.68
CA ALA A 89 -1.94 18.68 6.23
C ALA A 89 -2.27 19.70 7.33
N ARG A 90 -3.56 20.01 7.57
CA ARG A 90 -3.96 20.97 8.61
C ARG A 90 -3.51 20.49 10.00
N GLY A 91 -2.79 21.37 10.70
CA GLY A 91 -2.22 21.11 12.03
C GLY A 91 -1.05 20.12 12.04
N VAL A 92 -0.52 19.73 10.88
CA VAL A 92 0.71 18.95 10.78
C VAL A 92 1.90 19.93 10.80
N SER A 93 2.89 19.67 11.64
CA SER A 93 4.08 20.55 11.73
C SER A 93 4.94 20.47 10.47
N GLN A 94 5.66 21.55 10.16
CA GLN A 94 6.60 21.58 9.03
C GLN A 94 7.65 20.46 9.12
N THR A 95 8.13 20.16 10.33
CA THR A 95 9.06 19.05 10.57
C THR A 95 8.45 17.69 10.23
N ASP A 96 7.15 17.48 10.51
CA ASP A 96 6.46 16.25 10.13
C ASP A 96 6.23 16.16 8.61
N ILE A 97 5.87 17.28 7.97
CA ILE A 97 5.77 17.37 6.51
C ILE A 97 7.09 16.98 5.85
N GLN A 98 8.22 17.52 6.33
CA GLN A 98 9.55 17.16 5.81
C GLN A 98 9.86 15.66 5.99
N LYS A 99 9.47 15.05 7.12
CA LYS A 99 9.64 13.61 7.33
C LYS A 99 8.82 12.78 6.35
N ARG A 100 7.57 13.19 6.08
CA ARG A 100 6.70 12.53 5.08
C ARG A 100 7.28 12.65 3.68
N ARG A 101 7.81 13.83 3.32
CA ARG A 101 8.51 14.06 2.04
C ARG A 101 9.71 13.12 1.89
N ARG A 102 10.59 13.06 2.89
CA ARG A 102 11.75 12.14 2.89
C ARG A 102 11.33 10.68 2.80
N ALA A 103 10.29 10.27 3.54
CA ALA A 103 9.77 8.90 3.47
C ALA A 103 9.29 8.53 2.06
N ARG A 104 8.59 9.45 1.39
CA ARG A 104 8.13 9.30 0.01
C ARG A 104 9.30 9.20 -0.97
N GLU A 105 10.31 10.04 -0.82
CA GLU A 105 11.52 10.01 -1.67
C GLU A 105 12.30 8.70 -1.50
N GLU A 106 12.51 8.26 -0.25
CA GLU A 106 13.13 6.97 0.07
C GLU A 106 12.34 5.80 -0.56
N GLN A 107 11.02 5.82 -0.44
CA GLN A 107 10.14 4.80 -1.03
C GLN A 107 10.26 4.80 -2.56
N ALA A 108 10.13 5.97 -3.20
CA ALA A 108 10.22 6.12 -4.65
C ALA A 108 11.59 5.66 -5.18
N MET A 109 12.68 6.00 -4.49
CA MET A 109 14.03 5.56 -4.84
C MET A 109 14.18 4.04 -4.78
N LYS A 110 13.69 3.38 -3.73
CA LYS A 110 13.73 1.91 -3.63
C LYS A 110 12.93 1.25 -4.75
N LEU A 111 11.76 1.79 -5.07
CA LEU A 111 10.87 1.26 -6.10
C LEU A 111 11.39 1.45 -7.53
N LYS A 112 12.45 2.23 -7.76
CA LYS A 112 13.16 2.25 -9.05
C LYS A 112 13.77 0.88 -9.37
N ASN A 113 14.20 0.14 -8.35
CA ASN A 113 14.75 -1.20 -8.54
C ASN A 113 13.60 -2.23 -8.61
N PRO A 114 13.53 -3.06 -9.68
CA PRO A 114 12.44 -4.00 -9.91
C PRO A 114 12.36 -5.13 -8.87
N ASN A 115 13.43 -5.38 -8.10
CA ASN A 115 13.43 -6.35 -7.01
C ASN A 115 12.63 -5.88 -5.79
N PHE A 116 12.33 -4.59 -5.69
CA PHE A 116 11.50 -4.06 -4.62
C PHE A 116 10.02 -4.05 -5.02
N PHE A 117 9.19 -4.45 -4.08
CA PHE A 117 7.74 -4.44 -4.19
C PHE A 117 7.12 -3.89 -2.89
N ILE A 118 5.83 -3.60 -2.94
CA ILE A 118 5.07 -3.13 -1.78
C ILE A 118 4.29 -4.30 -1.20
N SER A 119 4.48 -4.53 0.09
CA SER A 119 3.75 -5.56 0.83
C SER A 119 2.27 -5.20 0.92
N LYS A 120 1.39 -6.20 0.79
CA LYS A 120 -0.06 -6.00 0.99
C LYS A 120 -0.45 -6.04 2.46
N THR A 121 0.33 -6.71 3.30
CA THR A 121 -0.06 -7.05 4.67
C THR A 121 0.87 -6.45 5.71
N ARG A 122 2.07 -6.02 5.30
CA ARG A 122 3.05 -5.40 6.18
C ARG A 122 3.04 -3.89 6.03
N LEU A 123 2.88 -3.21 7.14
CA LEU A 123 2.92 -1.75 7.26
C LEU A 123 4.24 -1.33 7.89
N GLN A 124 4.85 -0.29 7.34
CA GLN A 124 5.90 0.47 7.98
C GLN A 124 5.26 1.64 8.72
N VAL A 125 5.71 1.85 9.95
CA VAL A 125 5.21 2.92 10.82
C VAL A 125 6.40 3.78 11.23
N ARG A 126 6.29 5.10 11.10
CA ARG A 126 7.28 6.07 11.58
C ARG A 126 6.65 6.95 12.66
N ASN A 127 7.50 7.70 13.35
CA ASN A 127 7.15 8.51 14.53
C ASN A 127 6.68 7.68 15.74
N VAL A 128 7.09 6.41 15.84
CA VAL A 128 6.83 5.60 17.05
C VAL A 128 7.44 6.30 18.28
N PRO A 129 6.70 6.43 19.39
CA PRO A 129 7.27 6.89 20.66
C PRO A 129 8.47 6.02 21.08
N LEU A 130 9.51 6.63 21.68
CA LEU A 130 10.75 5.91 21.99
C LEU A 130 10.55 4.84 23.08
N GLU A 131 9.64 5.12 24.01
CA GLU A 131 9.24 4.23 25.11
C GLU A 131 8.26 3.13 24.68
N MET A 132 7.71 3.20 23.45
CA MET A 132 6.71 2.23 23.01
C MET A 132 7.37 0.91 22.67
N ASP A 133 6.86 -0.17 23.25
CA ASP A 133 7.34 -1.53 22.98
C ASP A 133 6.59 -2.19 21.80
N GLN A 134 7.04 -3.39 21.41
CA GLN A 134 6.45 -4.16 20.31
C GLN A 134 5.01 -4.64 20.64
N LYS A 135 4.69 -4.91 21.91
CA LYS A 135 3.38 -5.41 22.34
C LYS A 135 2.33 -4.30 22.30
N GLN A 136 2.69 -3.11 22.77
CA GLN A 136 1.93 -1.88 22.72
C GLN A 136 1.67 -1.49 21.25
N LEU A 137 2.71 -1.49 20.41
CA LEU A 137 2.54 -1.21 18.99
C LEU A 137 1.57 -2.20 18.32
N LYS A 138 1.71 -3.50 18.63
CA LYS A 138 0.79 -4.54 18.14
C LYS A 138 -0.66 -4.27 18.58
N ARG A 139 -0.86 -3.88 19.84
CA ARG A 139 -2.18 -3.56 20.41
C ARG A 139 -2.81 -2.35 19.75
N VAL A 140 -2.08 -1.25 19.56
CA VAL A 140 -2.57 -0.04 18.86
C VAL A 140 -3.10 -0.39 17.47
N PHE A 141 -2.38 -1.21 16.71
CA PHE A 141 -2.80 -1.61 15.37
C PHE A 141 -4.00 -2.57 15.38
N PHE A 142 -4.08 -3.47 16.37
CA PHE A 142 -5.23 -4.34 16.55
C PHE A 142 -6.50 -3.51 16.89
N ASP A 143 -6.40 -2.63 17.88
CA ASP A 143 -7.51 -1.80 18.37
C ASP A 143 -8.01 -0.85 17.28
N ALA A 144 -7.11 -0.26 16.48
CA ALA A 144 -7.48 0.60 15.37
C ALA A 144 -8.35 -0.10 14.32
N VAL A 145 -8.07 -1.38 14.03
CA VAL A 145 -8.91 -2.15 13.12
C VAL A 145 -10.25 -2.49 13.77
N LYS A 146 -10.25 -2.92 15.03
CA LYS A 146 -11.50 -3.20 15.77
C LYS A 146 -12.42 -1.98 15.88
N GLN A 147 -11.87 -0.80 16.12
CA GLN A 147 -12.64 0.45 16.21
C GLN A 147 -13.21 0.86 14.86
N ARG A 148 -12.47 0.65 13.76
CA ARG A 148 -12.90 1.04 12.41
C ARG A 148 -13.83 0.02 11.77
N ALA A 149 -13.65 -1.27 12.08
CA ALA A 149 -14.41 -2.39 11.55
C ALA A 149 -14.77 -3.34 12.71
N THR A 150 -15.85 -3.01 13.43
CA THR A 150 -16.27 -3.69 14.67
C THR A 150 -16.52 -5.18 14.49
N GLN A 151 -16.97 -5.62 13.31
CA GLN A 151 -17.20 -7.03 12.99
C GLN A 151 -15.93 -7.79 12.57
N ALA A 152 -14.83 -7.09 12.29
CA ALA A 152 -13.59 -7.72 11.85
C ALA A 152 -12.86 -8.37 13.04
N ASN A 153 -12.18 -9.49 12.81
CA ASN A 153 -11.28 -10.08 13.81
C ASN A 153 -9.82 -9.99 13.32
N PRO A 154 -9.15 -8.83 13.51
CA PRO A 154 -7.82 -8.61 12.97
C PRO A 154 -6.81 -9.56 13.58
N ARG A 155 -6.11 -10.31 12.73
CA ARG A 155 -4.97 -11.11 13.14
C ARG A 155 -3.67 -10.38 12.82
N VAL A 156 -3.05 -9.78 13.85
CA VAL A 156 -1.71 -9.20 13.73
C VAL A 156 -0.69 -10.31 13.99
N LEU A 157 0.12 -10.64 12.98
CA LEU A 157 1.13 -11.69 13.06
C LEU A 157 2.26 -11.24 13.98
N HIS A 158 2.94 -10.16 13.61
CA HIS A 158 4.07 -9.65 14.38
C HIS A 158 4.20 -8.13 14.25
N ALA A 159 4.76 -7.52 15.28
CA ALA A 159 5.21 -6.14 15.29
C ALA A 159 6.71 -6.14 15.63
N LYS A 160 7.51 -5.38 14.89
CA LYS A 160 8.96 -5.26 15.10
C LYS A 160 9.35 -3.80 15.13
N LEU A 161 10.21 -3.44 16.08
CA LEU A 161 10.78 -2.10 16.18
C LEU A 161 12.22 -2.11 15.70
N LEU A 162 12.64 -1.01 15.07
CA LEU A 162 14.02 -0.82 14.65
C LEU A 162 14.79 -0.08 15.74
N PHE A 163 15.90 -0.67 16.14
CA PHE A 163 16.81 -0.09 17.11
C PHE A 163 18.17 0.18 16.46
N ASP A 164 18.86 1.21 16.96
CA ASP A 164 20.20 1.56 16.55
C ASP A 164 21.21 1.04 17.60
N PRO A 165 22.00 -0.01 17.27
CA PRO A 165 22.98 -0.54 18.20
C PRO A 165 24.19 0.39 18.39
N THR A 166 24.41 1.36 17.49
CA THR A 166 25.56 2.27 17.54
C THR A 166 25.38 3.41 18.53
N ARG A 167 24.15 3.62 19.03
CA ARG A 167 23.79 4.69 19.95
C ARG A 167 22.97 4.11 21.10
N PRO A 168 23.60 3.46 22.09
CA PRO A 168 22.89 2.95 23.26
C PRO A 168 22.31 4.10 24.10
N ASP A 169 21.24 3.81 24.82
CA ASP A 169 20.69 4.67 25.85
C ASP A 169 21.54 4.65 27.13
N GLU A 170 21.12 5.41 28.14
CA GLU A 170 21.79 5.51 29.44
C GLU A 170 21.92 4.16 30.16
N ASN A 171 21.07 3.18 29.81
CA ASN A 171 21.07 1.83 30.38
C ASN A 171 21.81 0.81 29.48
N GLY A 172 22.52 1.27 28.44
CA GLY A 172 23.24 0.40 27.51
C GLY A 172 22.36 -0.31 26.49
N LYS A 173 21.04 -0.04 26.44
CA LYS A 173 20.13 -0.67 25.47
C LYS A 173 20.17 0.07 24.13
N PRO A 174 20.06 -0.65 22.99
CA PRO A 174 19.97 0.00 21.68
C PRO A 174 18.82 1.02 21.61
N ARG A 175 19.09 2.24 21.15
CA ARG A 175 18.08 3.30 21.09
C ARG A 175 17.08 3.06 19.97
N SER A 176 15.78 3.24 20.26
CA SER A 176 14.73 3.15 19.25
C SER A 176 14.91 4.19 18.14
N ARG A 177 14.77 3.78 16.88
CA ARG A 177 14.78 4.68 15.71
C ARG A 177 13.44 5.37 15.48
N GLY A 178 12.42 5.09 16.30
CA GLY A 178 11.06 5.57 16.09
C GLY A 178 10.41 5.01 14.81
N ILE A 179 10.91 3.88 14.32
CA ILE A 179 10.42 3.17 13.13
C ILE A 179 10.04 1.75 13.56
N GLY A 180 8.88 1.29 13.11
CA GLY A 180 8.39 -0.06 13.32
C GLY A 180 7.79 -0.66 12.07
N PHE A 181 7.54 -1.96 12.14
CA PHE A 181 6.83 -2.73 11.14
C PHE A 181 5.74 -3.55 11.83
N VAL A 182 4.55 -3.57 11.25
CA VAL A 182 3.42 -4.38 11.72
C VAL A 182 2.90 -5.21 10.56
N GLU A 183 2.81 -6.52 10.74
CA GLU A 183 2.31 -7.43 9.72
C GLU A 183 0.98 -8.04 10.14
N PHE A 184 -0.02 -7.91 9.27
CA PHE A 184 -1.33 -8.53 9.40
C PHE A 184 -1.39 -9.85 8.63
N ALA A 185 -2.34 -10.71 8.97
CA ALA A 185 -2.63 -11.90 8.17
C ALA A 185 -3.33 -11.54 6.85
N GLU A 186 -4.09 -10.45 6.83
CA GLU A 186 -4.97 -10.08 5.71
C GLU A 186 -4.75 -8.62 5.29
N HIS A 187 -4.88 -8.38 3.98
CA HIS A 187 -4.70 -7.05 3.39
C HIS A 187 -5.75 -6.04 3.88
N GLU A 188 -6.99 -6.48 4.04
CA GLU A 188 -8.11 -5.61 4.44
C GLU A 188 -7.89 -5.01 5.83
N HIS A 189 -7.39 -5.82 6.77
CA HIS A 189 -7.00 -5.37 8.09
C HIS A 189 -5.83 -4.38 8.06
N ALA A 190 -4.82 -4.62 7.23
CA ALA A 190 -3.71 -3.69 7.06
C ALA A 190 -4.19 -2.34 6.47
N LEU A 191 -5.04 -2.38 5.45
CA LEU A 191 -5.62 -1.17 4.85
C LEU A 191 -6.50 -0.41 5.85
N ALA A 192 -7.32 -1.11 6.64
CA ALA A 192 -8.14 -0.51 7.67
C ALA A 192 -7.27 0.17 8.76
N ALA A 193 -6.21 -0.49 9.22
CA ALA A 193 -5.28 0.06 10.19
C ALA A 193 -4.58 1.31 9.65
N LEU A 194 -4.07 1.26 8.41
CA LEU A 194 -3.44 2.42 7.77
C LEU A 194 -4.38 3.62 7.73
N ARG A 195 -5.63 3.42 7.30
CA ARG A 195 -6.63 4.49 7.20
C ARG A 195 -7.08 5.04 8.56
N ALA A 196 -7.03 4.22 9.61
CA ALA A 196 -7.38 4.63 10.98
C ALA A 196 -6.26 5.42 11.68
N LEU A 197 -5.00 5.01 11.46
CA LEU A 197 -3.86 5.47 12.25
C LEU A 197 -3.05 6.56 11.56
N ASN A 198 -2.94 6.52 10.24
CA ASN A 198 -2.09 7.47 9.53
C ASN A 198 -2.59 8.90 9.73
N ASN A 199 -1.67 9.81 10.10
CA ASN A 199 -1.97 11.21 10.35
C ASN A 199 -2.98 11.48 11.49
N ASN A 200 -3.23 10.49 12.35
CA ASN A 200 -4.13 10.64 13.49
C ASN A 200 -3.40 11.32 14.66
N PRO A 201 -3.83 12.53 15.11
CA PRO A 201 -3.18 13.24 16.22
C PRO A 201 -3.39 12.59 17.59
N ALA A 202 -4.42 11.74 17.75
CA ALA A 202 -4.76 11.11 19.02
C ALA A 202 -4.02 9.78 19.27
N THR A 203 -3.39 9.19 18.25
CA THR A 203 -2.72 7.88 18.41
C THR A 203 -1.42 7.98 19.21
N PHE A 204 -0.58 8.98 18.93
CA PHE A 204 0.67 9.21 19.63
C PHE A 204 0.60 10.57 20.31
N THR A 205 0.92 11.64 19.57
CA THR A 205 0.70 13.03 19.98
C THR A 205 0.35 13.88 18.76
N PRO A 206 -0.28 15.06 18.94
CA PRO A 206 -0.58 15.97 17.84
C PRO A 206 0.66 16.39 17.03
N GLN A 207 1.81 16.51 17.70
CA GLN A 207 3.09 16.90 17.10
C GLN A 207 3.83 15.72 16.44
N ARG A 208 3.60 14.49 16.92
CA ARG A 208 4.23 13.26 16.41
C ARG A 208 3.19 12.27 15.93
N ARG A 209 2.40 12.69 14.94
CA ARG A 209 1.36 11.82 14.35
C ARG A 209 2.01 10.60 13.70
N PRO A 210 1.37 9.42 13.74
CA PRO A 210 1.87 8.26 13.02
C PRO A 210 1.96 8.55 11.51
N ILE A 211 3.05 8.12 10.91
CA ILE A 211 3.19 8.03 9.45
C ILE A 211 3.14 6.55 9.13
N VAL A 212 2.04 6.09 8.55
CA VAL A 212 1.82 4.67 8.25
C VAL A 212 1.73 4.49 6.75
N GLU A 213 2.58 3.61 6.22
CA GLU A 213 2.73 3.32 4.80
C GLU A 213 2.83 1.80 4.63
N PHE A 214 2.47 1.28 3.45
CA PHE A 214 2.80 -0.11 3.15
C PHE A 214 4.32 -0.29 3.02
N ALA A 215 4.83 -1.38 3.60
CA ALA A 215 6.26 -1.64 3.65
C ALA A 215 6.81 -1.97 2.26
N VAL A 216 7.96 -1.41 1.92
CA VAL A 216 8.73 -1.81 0.74
C VAL A 216 9.63 -2.98 1.09
N GLU A 217 9.49 -4.08 0.37
CA GLU A 217 10.21 -5.33 0.60
C GLU A 217 11.09 -5.71 -0.59
N ASP A 218 12.25 -6.31 -0.32
CA ASP A 218 13.12 -6.89 -1.36
C ASP A 218 12.70 -8.33 -1.61
N ALA A 219 12.28 -8.64 -2.85
CA ALA A 219 11.85 -9.98 -3.26
C ALA A 219 12.91 -11.06 -2.99
N ARG A 220 14.20 -10.71 -3.06
CA ARG A 220 15.30 -11.66 -2.80
C ARG A 220 15.38 -12.01 -1.31
N ALA A 221 15.20 -11.01 -0.45
CA ALA A 221 15.21 -11.21 1.00
C ALA A 221 13.99 -12.03 1.45
N VAL A 222 12.81 -11.74 0.89
CA VAL A 222 11.57 -12.48 1.17
C VAL A 222 11.71 -13.95 0.76
N ARG A 223 12.14 -14.24 -0.47
CA ARG A 223 12.39 -15.62 -0.94
C ARG A 223 13.44 -16.37 -0.12
N LYS A 224 14.40 -15.67 0.47
CA LYS A 224 15.40 -16.28 1.37
C LYS A 224 14.78 -16.64 2.73
N LEU A 225 13.89 -15.80 3.25
CA LEU A 225 13.16 -16.04 4.49
C LEU A 225 12.15 -17.19 4.33
N GLU A 226 11.41 -17.23 3.21
CA GLU A 226 10.46 -18.29 2.89
C GLU A 226 11.15 -19.66 2.84
N ARG A 227 12.24 -19.79 2.07
CA ARG A 227 13.02 -21.04 2.02
C ARG A 227 13.54 -21.51 3.38
N ARG A 228 13.95 -20.58 4.24
CA ARG A 228 14.38 -20.92 5.61
C ARG A 228 13.22 -21.44 6.44
N ARG A 229 12.05 -20.81 6.33
CA ARG A 229 10.85 -21.22 7.03
C ARG A 229 10.38 -22.60 6.58
N GLU A 230 10.33 -22.85 5.27
CA GLU A 230 9.98 -24.16 4.71
C GLU A 230 10.95 -25.26 5.19
N GLY A 231 12.26 -24.97 5.22
CA GLY A 231 13.25 -25.90 5.74
C GLY A 231 13.04 -26.25 7.22
N LEU A 232 12.71 -25.26 8.05
CA LEU A 232 12.39 -25.47 9.47
C LEU A 232 11.09 -26.27 9.65
N GLU A 233 10.04 -25.95 8.88
CA GLU A 233 8.77 -26.67 8.92
C GLU A 233 8.94 -28.13 8.48
N LYS A 234 9.78 -28.40 7.47
CA LYS A 234 10.11 -29.76 7.03
C LYS A 234 10.88 -30.54 8.10
N ALA A 235 11.92 -29.94 8.68
CA ALA A 235 12.70 -30.57 9.75
C ALA A 235 11.87 -30.84 11.01
N GLN A 236 10.90 -29.97 11.33
CA GLN A 236 9.97 -30.20 12.44
C GLN A 236 9.05 -31.39 12.15
N ARG A 237 8.46 -31.47 10.95
CA ARG A 237 7.63 -32.61 10.54
C ARG A 237 8.38 -33.94 10.56
N GLU A 238 9.65 -33.94 10.16
CA GLU A 238 10.52 -35.13 10.21
C GLU A 238 10.88 -35.55 11.63
N ARG A 239 10.83 -34.63 12.62
CA ARG A 239 11.04 -34.96 14.05
C ARG A 239 9.76 -35.46 14.73
N ASP A 240 8.61 -35.00 14.27
CA ASP A 240 7.31 -35.33 14.84
C ASP A 240 6.68 -36.60 14.22
N ALA A 241 7.35 -37.20 13.21
CA ALA A 241 6.97 -38.44 12.53
C ALA A 241 7.82 -39.62 13.02
#